data_AF-A0A0C5L3A5-F1
#
_entry.id   AF-A0A0C5L3A5-F1
#
_cell.length_a   1.000
_cell.length_b   1.000
_cell.length_c   1.000
_cell.angle_alpha   90.00
_cell.angle_beta   90.00
_cell.angle_gamma   90.00
#
_symmetry.space_group_name_H-M   'P 1'
#
loop_
_entity.id
_entity.type
_entity.pdbx_description
1 polymer ?
#
loop_
_entity_poly.entity_id
_entity_poly.type
_entity_poly.pdbx_seq_one_letter_code
_entity_poly.pdbx_strand_id
1 'polypeptide(L)'
;MAGPNTARGPDPHDQHIRRSAKSERAGQQLKDNLGSDPNYRELCAHSASNSVIHRQAGSRVMREIEWSMARTARPDELGLTRREQIAGMVSAFVAVALAGEVSAAKPARRMAARDWIDRQDELARTLKAGQVSPRAWMVEMERLSREIDVAELMAEVHAARLTASALPPTNDPRKRSVRFIDARGEPRRLAYAAALFDFAPGNVITPHGHRHMVSAHMIVGGRFRIRNFDRLRDERDAMIIRPTRDIVASTGTLSTMSAERDNIHWFVPQGGPARTFDVIISGLDPGQPDYDIKAIDPLGGKRLRDGSIVAPIMTFEAASAKYRATV
;
A
#
# COMPACT_ATOMS: atom_id res chain seq x y z
N MET A 1 53.20 -4.32 49.41
CA MET A 1 52.67 -3.70 48.17
C MET A 1 52.29 -4.83 47.23
N ALA A 2 50.99 -5.06 47.06
CA ALA A 2 50.42 -6.12 46.23
C ALA A 2 50.01 -5.53 44.87
N GLY A 3 50.43 -6.17 43.77
CA GLY A 3 50.04 -5.81 42.40
C GLY A 3 48.69 -6.38 41.98
N PRO A 4 48.05 -5.86 40.92
CA PRO A 4 46.65 -6.15 40.63
C PRO A 4 46.46 -7.48 39.87
N ASN A 5 45.45 -8.21 40.34
CA ASN A 5 44.92 -9.46 39.83
C ASN A 5 44.02 -9.19 38.61
N THR A 6 44.37 -9.73 37.43
CA THR A 6 43.56 -9.62 36.21
C THR A 6 42.68 -10.86 36.06
N ALA A 7 41.38 -10.69 36.27
CA ALA A 7 40.38 -11.74 36.06
C ALA A 7 40.16 -12.00 34.57
N ARG A 8 40.36 -13.26 34.13
CA ARG A 8 40.00 -13.74 32.79
C ARG A 8 38.47 -13.87 32.70
N GLY A 9 37.86 -13.22 31.71
CA GLY A 9 36.46 -13.40 31.35
C GLY A 9 36.18 -14.78 30.71
N PRO A 10 34.92 -15.24 30.71
CA PRO A 10 34.57 -16.58 30.24
C PRO A 10 34.65 -16.71 28.72
N ASP A 11 35.02 -17.92 28.29
CA ASP A 11 35.20 -18.35 26.91
C ASP A 11 33.88 -18.23 26.09
N PRO A 12 33.90 -17.56 24.91
CA PRO A 12 32.73 -17.40 24.05
C PRO A 12 32.17 -18.71 23.47
N HIS A 13 32.92 -19.83 23.51
CA HIS A 13 32.41 -21.12 23.02
C HIS A 13 31.37 -21.77 23.94
N ASP A 14 31.30 -21.39 25.21
CA ASP A 14 30.42 -22.04 26.21
C ASP A 14 28.98 -21.45 26.25
N GLN A 15 28.74 -20.36 25.52
CA GLN A 15 27.42 -19.69 25.46
C GLN A 15 26.49 -20.26 24.39
N HIS A 16 27.01 -20.98 23.38
CA HIS A 16 26.19 -21.55 22.31
C HIS A 16 25.48 -22.85 22.71
N ILE A 17 26.10 -23.67 23.57
CA ILE A 17 25.53 -24.96 23.99
C ILE A 17 24.34 -24.77 24.96
N ARG A 18 24.38 -23.72 25.81
CA ARG A 18 23.28 -23.44 26.75
C ARG A 18 22.02 -22.84 26.12
N ARG A 19 22.10 -22.31 24.89
CA ARG A 19 20.92 -21.77 24.18
C ARG A 19 20.12 -22.84 23.42
N SER A 20 20.76 -23.92 22.97
CA SER A 20 20.08 -25.00 22.23
C SER A 20 19.17 -25.86 23.11
N ALA A 21 19.56 -26.11 24.37
CA ALA A 21 18.76 -26.94 25.29
C ALA A 21 17.49 -26.24 25.82
N LYS A 22 17.38 -24.92 25.68
CA LYS A 22 16.22 -24.13 26.15
C LYS A 22 15.11 -24.01 25.09
N SER A 23 15.41 -24.19 23.81
CA SER A 23 14.39 -24.14 22.74
C SER A 23 13.66 -25.47 22.55
N GLU A 24 14.30 -26.62 22.82
CA GLU A 24 13.65 -27.93 22.69
C GLU A 24 12.63 -28.20 23.81
N ARG A 25 12.82 -27.65 25.02
CA ARG A 25 11.81 -27.74 26.10
C ARG A 25 10.61 -26.81 25.91
N ALA A 26 10.71 -25.75 25.12
CA ALA A 26 9.59 -24.85 24.83
C ALA A 26 8.68 -25.38 23.70
N GLY A 27 9.21 -26.21 22.79
CA GLY A 27 8.44 -26.80 21.69
C GLY A 27 7.54 -27.97 22.10
N GLN A 28 7.89 -28.69 23.18
CA GLN A 28 7.10 -29.84 23.64
C GLN A 28 5.88 -29.42 24.49
N GLN A 29 5.97 -28.28 25.19
CA GLN A 29 4.91 -27.80 26.09
C GLN A 29 3.76 -27.04 25.38
N LEU A 30 3.90 -26.79 24.07
CA LEU A 30 2.89 -26.17 23.22
C LEU A 30 2.03 -27.19 22.44
N LYS A 31 2.42 -28.48 22.43
CA LYS A 31 1.65 -29.55 21.79
C LYS A 31 0.62 -30.20 22.71
N ASP A 32 0.76 -30.04 24.03
CA ASP A 32 -0.10 -30.70 25.02
C ASP A 32 -1.31 -29.85 25.47
N ASN A 33 -1.44 -28.60 24.99
CA ASN A 33 -2.48 -27.65 25.43
C ASN A 33 -3.60 -27.36 24.39
N LEU A 34 -3.69 -28.13 23.31
CA LEU A 34 -4.71 -27.94 22.25
C LEU A 34 -5.69 -29.13 22.12
N GLY A 35 -5.83 -29.94 23.18
CA GLY A 35 -6.56 -31.21 23.14
C GLY A 35 -7.89 -31.29 23.90
N SER A 36 -8.46 -30.20 24.40
CA SER A 36 -9.64 -30.32 25.28
C SER A 36 -10.49 -29.03 25.39
N ASP A 37 -11.10 -28.59 24.28
CA ASP A 37 -12.22 -27.64 24.35
C ASP A 37 -13.46 -28.23 23.63
N PRO A 38 -14.53 -28.59 24.35
CA PRO A 38 -15.72 -29.23 23.78
C PRO A 38 -16.70 -28.30 23.04
N ASN A 39 -16.43 -27.00 22.94
CA ASN A 39 -17.43 -26.03 22.45
C ASN A 39 -17.40 -25.70 20.94
N TYR A 40 -16.79 -26.54 20.11
CA TYR A 40 -16.69 -26.28 18.66
C TYR A 40 -17.70 -27.05 17.77
N ARG A 41 -18.74 -27.65 18.35
CA ARG A 41 -19.69 -28.51 17.62
C ARG A 41 -21.13 -28.02 17.49
N GLU A 42 -21.44 -26.77 17.85
CA GLU A 42 -22.84 -26.33 17.93
C GLU A 42 -23.12 -24.97 17.25
N LEU A 43 -22.57 -24.76 16.04
CA LEU A 43 -22.89 -23.59 15.19
C LEU A 43 -23.22 -23.94 13.73
N CYS A 44 -23.59 -25.20 13.47
CA CYS A 44 -24.11 -25.67 12.17
C CYS A 44 -25.45 -26.40 12.32
N ALA A 45 -26.42 -25.76 12.96
CA ALA A 45 -27.83 -26.10 12.81
C ALA A 45 -28.64 -24.90 13.29
N HIS A 46 -29.13 -24.07 12.37
CA HIS A 46 -30.32 -23.19 12.48
C HIS A 46 -30.33 -22.26 11.25
N SER A 47 -30.58 -22.83 10.07
CA SER A 47 -31.10 -22.08 8.91
C SER A 47 -31.86 -23.05 8.00
N ALA A 48 -32.98 -23.53 8.52
CA ALA A 48 -33.98 -24.25 7.77
C ALA A 48 -35.33 -23.98 8.43
N SER A 49 -36.06 -22.97 7.94
CA SER A 49 -37.53 -22.89 7.90
C SER A 49 -37.97 -21.45 7.65
N ASN A 50 -38.41 -21.16 6.42
CA ASN A 50 -39.73 -20.58 6.14
C ASN A 50 -39.86 -20.32 4.64
N SER A 51 -40.22 -21.39 3.92
CA SER A 51 -40.88 -21.30 2.63
C SER A 51 -42.36 -21.00 2.85
N VAL A 52 -42.78 -19.75 2.72
CA VAL A 52 -44.18 -19.41 2.47
C VAL A 52 -44.33 -19.17 0.97
N ILE A 53 -44.85 -20.20 0.31
CA ILE A 53 -45.23 -20.21 -1.09
C ILE A 53 -46.53 -19.40 -1.21
N HIS A 54 -46.45 -18.15 -1.65
CA HIS A 54 -47.60 -17.46 -2.22
C HIS A 54 -47.81 -17.95 -3.65
N ARG A 55 -48.81 -18.83 -3.83
CA ARG A 55 -49.35 -19.19 -5.15
C ARG A 55 -50.05 -17.97 -5.74
N GLN A 56 -49.39 -17.23 -6.63
CA GLN A 56 -50.08 -16.41 -7.62
C GLN A 56 -50.47 -17.30 -8.80
N ALA A 57 -51.63 -17.94 -8.67
CA ALA A 57 -52.36 -18.51 -9.81
C ALA A 57 -53.13 -17.36 -10.47
N GLY A 58 -52.45 -16.64 -11.37
CA GLY A 58 -53.07 -15.58 -12.17
C GLY A 58 -52.08 -14.99 -13.18
N SER A 59 -52.41 -15.10 -14.47
CA SER A 59 -51.72 -14.52 -15.65
C SER A 59 -50.68 -15.35 -16.42
N ARG A 60 -50.76 -16.69 -16.41
CA ARG A 60 -49.96 -17.49 -17.35
C ARG A 60 -50.50 -17.50 -18.80
N VAL A 61 -51.75 -17.10 -19.02
CA VAL A 61 -52.38 -17.06 -20.37
C VAL A 61 -52.27 -15.68 -21.02
N MET A 62 -51.97 -14.61 -20.27
CA MET A 62 -51.91 -13.25 -20.81
C MET A 62 -50.50 -12.80 -21.23
N ARG A 63 -49.45 -13.58 -20.92
CA ARG A 63 -48.06 -13.25 -21.29
C ARG A 63 -47.55 -13.89 -22.59
N GLU A 64 -48.22 -14.92 -23.10
CA GLU A 64 -47.85 -15.53 -24.40
C GLU A 64 -48.44 -14.77 -25.60
N ILE A 65 -49.61 -14.13 -25.45
CA ILE A 65 -50.27 -13.42 -26.56
C ILE A 65 -49.60 -12.05 -26.83
N GLU A 66 -49.15 -11.33 -25.80
CA GLU A 66 -48.48 -10.04 -25.97
C GLU A 66 -47.09 -10.12 -26.62
N TRP A 67 -46.33 -11.20 -26.39
CA TRP A 67 -45.02 -11.38 -27.04
C TRP A 67 -45.13 -11.78 -28.52
N SER A 68 -46.24 -12.37 -28.95
CA SER A 68 -46.45 -12.74 -30.36
C SER A 68 -46.71 -11.53 -31.28
N MET A 69 -47.09 -10.38 -30.70
CA MET A 69 -47.40 -9.15 -31.44
C MET A 69 -46.32 -8.07 -31.32
N ALA A 70 -45.27 -8.30 -30.53
CA ALA A 70 -44.09 -7.43 -30.51
C ALA A 70 -43.31 -7.62 -31.83
N ARG A 71 -43.72 -6.90 -32.88
CA ARG A 71 -42.90 -6.76 -34.08
C ARG A 71 -41.57 -6.17 -33.63
N THR A 72 -40.48 -6.91 -33.80
CA THR A 72 -39.15 -6.33 -33.72
C THR A 72 -39.07 -5.23 -34.77
N ALA A 73 -39.01 -3.98 -34.32
CA ALA A 73 -38.82 -2.84 -35.20
C ALA A 73 -37.64 -3.15 -36.11
N ARG A 74 -37.86 -3.05 -37.42
CA ARG A 74 -36.78 -3.31 -38.37
C ARG A 74 -35.78 -2.19 -38.17
N PRO A 75 -34.48 -2.46 -38.04
CA PRO A 75 -33.53 -1.41 -37.69
C PRO A 75 -33.40 -0.31 -38.76
N ASP A 76 -33.93 -0.54 -39.96
CA ASP A 76 -34.16 0.45 -41.01
C ASP A 76 -35.18 1.54 -40.60
N GLU A 77 -36.16 1.19 -39.76
CA GLU A 77 -37.18 2.11 -39.18
C GLU A 77 -36.56 3.08 -38.15
N LEU A 78 -35.37 2.76 -37.64
CA LEU A 78 -34.59 3.61 -36.72
C LEU A 78 -33.51 4.42 -37.46
N GLY A 79 -33.46 4.37 -38.80
CA GLY A 79 -32.45 5.06 -39.61
C GLY A 79 -31.04 4.51 -39.46
N LEU A 80 -30.86 3.33 -38.87
CA LEU A 80 -29.54 2.72 -38.68
C LEU A 80 -29.12 1.97 -39.93
N THR A 81 -27.96 2.31 -40.47
CA THR A 81 -27.33 1.54 -41.53
C THR A 81 -26.97 0.13 -41.03
N ARG A 82 -26.90 -0.84 -41.95
CA ARG A 82 -26.44 -2.21 -41.66
C ARG A 82 -25.09 -2.24 -40.92
N ARG A 83 -24.21 -1.28 -41.20
CA ARG A 83 -22.90 -1.16 -40.55
C ARG A 83 -23.01 -0.75 -39.09
N GLU A 84 -23.91 0.19 -38.77
CA GLU A 84 -24.17 0.64 -37.39
C GLU A 84 -24.83 -0.46 -36.57
N GLN A 85 -25.73 -1.24 -37.18
CA GLN A 85 -26.36 -2.40 -36.54
C GLN A 85 -25.32 -3.46 -36.16
N ILE A 86 -24.44 -3.83 -37.10
CA ILE A 86 -23.36 -4.80 -36.82
C ILE A 86 -22.42 -4.29 -35.73
N ALA A 87 -22.03 -3.01 -35.78
CA ALA A 87 -21.17 -2.41 -34.75
C ALA A 87 -21.83 -2.42 -33.36
N GLY A 88 -23.12 -2.10 -33.29
CA GLY A 88 -23.90 -2.16 -32.04
C GLY A 88 -23.99 -3.58 -31.47
N MET A 89 -24.25 -4.59 -32.32
CA MET A 89 -24.31 -5.99 -31.90
C MET A 89 -22.96 -6.51 -31.39
N VAL A 90 -21.87 -6.18 -32.09
CA VAL A 90 -20.51 -6.55 -31.64
C VAL A 90 -20.18 -5.89 -30.30
N SER A 91 -20.53 -4.60 -30.14
CA SER A 91 -20.27 -3.87 -28.89
C SER A 91 -21.05 -4.46 -27.71
N ALA A 92 -22.33 -4.80 -27.92
CA ALA A 92 -23.16 -5.46 -26.92
C ALA A 92 -22.62 -6.87 -26.58
N PHE A 93 -22.22 -7.65 -27.58
CA PHE A 93 -21.61 -8.97 -27.36
C PHE A 93 -20.30 -8.86 -26.56
N VAL A 94 -19.43 -7.92 -26.89
CA VAL A 94 -18.18 -7.66 -26.15
C VAL A 94 -18.46 -7.24 -24.72
N ALA A 95 -19.44 -6.36 -24.49
CA ALA A 95 -19.83 -5.94 -23.14
C ALA A 95 -20.37 -7.12 -22.31
N VAL A 96 -21.20 -7.99 -22.90
CA VAL A 96 -21.74 -9.19 -22.23
C VAL A 96 -20.62 -10.22 -21.98
N ALA A 97 -19.72 -10.44 -22.93
CA ALA A 97 -18.58 -11.33 -22.77
C ALA A 97 -17.64 -10.84 -21.66
N LEU A 98 -17.32 -9.54 -21.62
CA LEU A 98 -16.55 -8.92 -20.55
C LEU A 98 -17.25 -9.03 -19.19
N ALA A 99 -18.56 -8.78 -19.13
CA ALA A 99 -19.33 -8.95 -17.90
C ALA A 99 -19.34 -10.40 -17.42
N GLY A 100 -19.41 -11.36 -18.35
CA GLY A 100 -19.28 -12.79 -18.08
C GLY A 100 -17.91 -13.14 -17.49
N GLU A 101 -16.83 -12.66 -18.11
CA GLU A 101 -15.46 -12.86 -17.60
C GLU A 101 -15.24 -12.21 -16.23
N VAL A 102 -15.74 -10.97 -16.03
CA VAL A 102 -15.67 -10.27 -14.74
C VAL A 102 -16.47 -11.00 -13.64
N SER A 103 -17.63 -11.56 -13.98
CA SER A 103 -18.47 -12.29 -13.03
C SER A 103 -17.96 -13.70 -12.74
N ALA A 104 -17.32 -14.34 -13.72
CA ALA A 104 -16.71 -15.66 -13.58
C ALA A 104 -15.32 -15.59 -12.91
N ALA A 105 -14.66 -14.44 -12.96
CA ALA A 105 -13.44 -14.19 -12.20
C ALA A 105 -13.73 -14.38 -10.72
N LYS A 106 -13.15 -15.43 -10.13
CA LYS A 106 -13.16 -15.60 -8.67
C LYS A 106 -12.60 -14.31 -8.07
N PRO A 107 -13.27 -13.67 -7.11
CA PRO A 107 -12.70 -12.52 -6.43
C PRO A 107 -11.33 -12.96 -5.91
N ALA A 108 -10.28 -12.23 -6.32
CA ALA A 108 -8.94 -12.49 -5.85
C ALA A 108 -9.02 -12.53 -4.32
N ARG A 109 -8.70 -13.67 -3.73
CA ARG A 109 -8.79 -13.86 -2.28
C ARG A 109 -7.87 -12.80 -1.65
N ARG A 110 -8.49 -11.77 -1.06
CA ARG A 110 -7.75 -10.73 -0.35
C ARG A 110 -7.11 -11.34 0.89
N MET A 111 -5.91 -10.89 1.18
CA MET A 111 -5.19 -11.20 2.40
C MET A 111 -5.82 -10.40 3.54
N ALA A 112 -5.99 -11.02 4.71
CA ALA A 112 -6.43 -10.31 5.89
C ALA A 112 -5.42 -9.22 6.26
N ALA A 113 -5.90 -8.06 6.73
CA ALA A 113 -5.04 -6.92 7.05
C ALA A 113 -3.91 -7.24 8.03
N ARG A 114 -4.13 -8.12 9.01
CA ARG A 114 -3.09 -8.57 9.95
C ARG A 114 -2.00 -9.37 9.27
N ASP A 115 -2.36 -10.33 8.43
CA ASP A 115 -1.40 -11.11 7.65
C ASP A 115 -0.59 -10.20 6.71
N TRP A 116 -1.22 -9.16 6.16
CA TRP A 116 -0.56 -8.16 5.32
C TRP A 116 0.45 -7.30 6.09
N ILE A 117 0.11 -6.89 7.32
CA ILE A 117 1.02 -6.20 8.24
C ILE A 117 2.21 -7.11 8.59
N ASP A 118 1.95 -8.38 8.86
CA ASP A 118 2.98 -9.38 9.21
C ASP A 118 3.92 -9.64 8.03
N ARG A 119 3.36 -9.75 6.82
CA ARG A 119 4.15 -9.94 5.61
C ARG A 119 5.06 -8.75 5.31
N GLN A 120 4.60 -7.52 5.57
CA GLN A 120 5.47 -6.34 5.47
C GLN A 120 6.58 -6.33 6.51
N ASP A 121 6.30 -6.79 7.74
CA ASP A 121 7.31 -6.93 8.79
C ASP A 121 8.42 -7.90 8.35
N GLU A 122 8.03 -9.05 7.79
CA GLU A 122 8.96 -10.04 7.25
C GLU A 122 9.80 -9.46 6.10
N LEU A 123 9.17 -8.78 5.14
CA LEU A 123 9.88 -8.12 4.04
C LEU A 123 10.86 -7.05 4.57
N ALA A 124 10.47 -6.28 5.58
CA ALA A 124 11.33 -5.27 6.18
C ALA A 124 12.53 -5.88 6.93
N ARG A 125 12.33 -6.99 7.66
CA ARG A 125 13.43 -7.73 8.31
C ARG A 125 14.39 -8.30 7.28
N THR A 126 13.86 -8.91 6.23
CA THR A 126 14.64 -9.50 5.13
C THR A 126 15.47 -8.43 4.41
N LEU A 127 14.88 -7.25 4.16
CA LEU A 127 15.59 -6.11 3.58
C LEU A 127 16.70 -5.61 4.51
N LYS A 128 16.42 -5.41 5.80
CA LYS A 128 17.42 -4.97 6.79
C LYS A 128 18.55 -5.97 6.99
N ALA A 129 18.27 -7.26 6.81
CA ALA A 129 19.27 -8.33 6.84
C ALA A 129 20.13 -8.39 5.57
N GLY A 130 19.86 -7.54 4.55
CA GLY A 130 20.56 -7.56 3.26
C GLY A 130 20.23 -8.78 2.39
N GLN A 131 19.16 -9.51 2.72
CA GLN A 131 18.77 -10.74 2.01
C GLN A 131 17.97 -10.45 0.74
N VAL A 132 17.36 -9.27 0.64
CA VAL A 132 16.73 -8.74 -0.58
C VAL A 132 17.24 -7.34 -0.86
N SER A 133 17.37 -6.99 -2.14
CA SER A 133 17.72 -5.62 -2.51
C SER A 133 16.54 -4.66 -2.30
N PRO A 134 16.80 -3.34 -2.16
CA PRO A 134 15.75 -2.32 -2.13
C PRO A 134 14.78 -2.43 -3.30
N ARG A 135 15.29 -2.67 -4.52
CA ARG A 135 14.45 -2.85 -5.70
C ARG A 135 13.58 -4.12 -5.64
N ALA A 136 14.11 -5.24 -5.16
CA ALA A 136 13.34 -6.46 -4.99
C ALA A 136 12.23 -6.27 -3.94
N TRP A 137 12.53 -5.58 -2.84
CA TRP A 137 11.53 -5.17 -1.87
C TRP A 137 10.40 -4.33 -2.49
N MET A 138 10.72 -3.36 -3.36
CA MET A 138 9.69 -2.55 -4.03
C MET A 138 8.74 -3.40 -4.87
N VAL A 139 9.28 -4.38 -5.63
CA VAL A 139 8.47 -5.27 -6.46
C VAL A 139 7.53 -6.10 -5.60
N GLU A 140 8.03 -6.66 -4.49
CA GLU A 140 7.19 -7.42 -3.56
C GLU A 140 6.14 -6.54 -2.88
N MET A 141 6.45 -5.30 -2.54
CA MET A 141 5.47 -4.35 -1.98
C MET A 141 4.37 -4.00 -3.00
N GLU A 142 4.74 -3.76 -4.27
CA GLU A 142 3.78 -3.49 -5.36
C GLU A 142 2.89 -4.70 -5.67
N ARG A 143 3.40 -5.92 -5.47
CA ARG A 143 2.62 -7.16 -5.56
C ARG A 143 1.67 -7.28 -4.36
N LEU A 144 2.22 -7.15 -3.15
CA LEU A 144 1.51 -7.31 -1.88
C LEU A 144 0.40 -6.26 -1.70
N SER A 145 0.56 -5.04 -2.22
CA SER A 145 -0.50 -4.02 -2.17
C SER A 145 -1.75 -4.40 -2.97
N ARG A 146 -1.65 -5.33 -3.92
CA ARG A 146 -2.80 -5.82 -4.68
C ARG A 146 -3.60 -6.87 -3.92
N GLU A 147 -3.08 -7.36 -2.79
CA GLU A 147 -3.72 -8.42 -2.01
C GLU A 147 -4.54 -7.88 -0.84
N ILE A 148 -4.36 -6.61 -0.46
CA ILE A 148 -5.05 -5.99 0.68
C ILE A 148 -6.30 -5.21 0.25
N ASP A 149 -7.36 -5.30 1.04
CA ASP A 149 -8.47 -4.36 1.00
C ASP A 149 -8.14 -3.11 1.85
N VAL A 150 -8.23 -1.93 1.25
CA VAL A 150 -7.87 -0.68 1.94
C VAL A 150 -8.78 -0.41 3.13
N ALA A 151 -10.06 -0.77 3.06
CA ALA A 151 -10.98 -0.59 4.19
C ALA A 151 -10.59 -1.49 5.36
N GLU A 152 -10.20 -2.74 5.09
CA GLU A 152 -9.70 -3.65 6.14
C GLU A 152 -8.39 -3.14 6.76
N LEU A 153 -7.44 -2.67 5.95
CA LEU A 153 -6.22 -2.03 6.46
C LEU A 153 -6.56 -0.84 7.35
N MET A 154 -7.48 0.02 6.90
CA MET A 154 -7.89 1.16 7.69
C MET A 154 -8.60 0.76 8.98
N ALA A 155 -9.35 -0.34 9.01
CA ALA A 155 -9.94 -0.84 10.27
C ALA A 155 -8.85 -1.19 11.30
N GLU A 156 -7.77 -1.86 10.89
CA GLU A 156 -6.61 -2.13 11.76
C GLU A 156 -5.90 -0.83 12.19
N VAL A 157 -5.80 0.17 11.30
CA VAL A 157 -5.23 1.49 11.64
C VAL A 157 -6.10 2.25 12.64
N HIS A 158 -7.43 2.15 12.57
CA HIS A 158 -8.34 2.77 13.55
C HIS A 158 -8.26 2.09 14.92
N ALA A 159 -7.96 0.79 14.96
CA ALA A 159 -7.70 0.05 16.19
C ALA A 159 -6.27 0.28 16.75
N ALA A 160 -5.37 0.90 15.98
CA ALA A 160 -4.00 1.17 16.38
C ALA A 160 -3.88 2.41 17.28
N ARG A 161 -2.75 2.53 17.99
CA ARG A 161 -2.40 3.78 18.70
C ARG A 161 -1.82 4.77 17.70
N LEU A 162 -2.43 5.95 17.60
CA LEU A 162 -1.98 7.04 16.75
C LEU A 162 -1.29 8.13 17.58
N THR A 163 -0.11 8.56 17.15
CA THR A 163 0.59 9.70 17.75
C THR A 163 0.77 10.78 16.70
N ALA A 164 0.15 11.94 16.90
CA ALA A 164 0.30 13.07 15.99
C ALA A 164 1.57 13.86 16.35
N SER A 165 2.32 14.25 15.32
CA SER A 165 3.34 15.29 15.45
C SER A 165 2.67 16.67 15.56
N ALA A 166 3.40 17.65 16.10
CA ALA A 166 3.03 19.05 15.97
C ALA A 166 2.84 19.40 14.49
N LEU A 167 1.92 20.31 14.18
CA LEU A 167 1.77 20.79 12.82
C LEU A 167 3.07 21.48 12.40
N PRO A 168 3.62 21.14 11.22
CA PRO A 168 4.80 21.81 10.74
C PRO A 168 4.44 23.26 10.36
N PRO A 169 5.39 24.20 10.43
CA PRO A 169 5.17 25.58 9.96
C PRO A 169 5.10 25.66 8.42
N THR A 170 5.41 24.56 7.74
CA THR A 170 5.32 24.37 6.29
C THR A 170 3.93 23.92 5.87
N ASN A 171 3.66 23.90 4.57
CA ASN A 171 2.50 23.25 3.97
C ASN A 171 2.64 21.72 3.85
N ASP A 172 3.51 21.09 4.62
CA ASP A 172 3.60 19.62 4.63
C ASP A 172 2.33 18.99 5.23
N PRO A 173 1.94 17.78 4.79
CA PRO A 173 0.82 17.06 5.38
C PRO A 173 1.07 16.75 6.85
N ARG A 174 -0.01 16.65 7.63
CA ARG A 174 0.08 16.27 9.04
C ARG A 174 0.43 14.78 9.14
N LYS A 175 1.59 14.48 9.71
CA LYS A 175 2.02 13.12 10.02
C LYS A 175 1.41 12.61 11.32
N ARG A 176 0.87 11.39 11.29
CA ARG A 176 0.48 10.62 12.47
C ARG A 176 1.16 9.26 12.44
N SER A 177 2.05 9.00 13.39
CA SER A 177 2.69 7.69 13.53
C SER A 177 1.66 6.65 13.95
N VAL A 178 1.66 5.50 13.27
CA VAL A 178 0.76 4.38 13.54
C VAL A 178 1.53 3.30 14.31
N ARG A 179 0.98 2.88 15.45
CA ARG A 179 1.53 1.79 16.26
C ARG A 179 0.46 0.72 16.46
N PHE A 180 0.57 -0.34 15.66
CA PHE A 180 -0.33 -1.49 15.74
C PHE A 180 -0.24 -2.18 17.10
N ILE A 181 -1.34 -2.77 17.52
CA ILE A 181 -1.53 -3.40 18.82
C ILE A 181 -1.78 -4.90 18.63
N ASP A 182 -1.18 -5.74 19.47
CA ASP A 182 -1.38 -7.19 19.42
C ASP A 182 -2.66 -7.63 20.16
N ALA A 183 -2.94 -8.94 20.15
CA ALA A 183 -4.12 -9.51 20.82
C ALA A 183 -4.13 -9.29 22.36
N ARG A 184 -2.99 -8.93 22.96
CA ARG A 184 -2.86 -8.65 24.40
C ARG A 184 -2.99 -7.17 24.71
N GLY A 185 -3.20 -6.30 23.73
CA GLY A 185 -3.28 -4.86 23.92
C GLY A 185 -1.92 -4.15 23.91
N GLU A 186 -0.84 -4.85 23.57
CA GLU A 186 0.53 -4.31 23.61
C GLU A 186 1.00 -3.80 22.23
N PRO A 187 1.83 -2.73 22.20
CA PRO A 187 2.48 -2.27 20.98
C PRO A 187 3.31 -3.34 20.28
N ARG A 188 2.99 -3.57 19.00
CA ARG A 188 3.77 -4.44 18.13
C ARG A 188 5.14 -3.83 17.82
N ARG A 189 6.17 -4.67 17.77
CA ARG A 189 7.54 -4.30 17.37
C ARG A 189 7.81 -4.73 15.94
N LEU A 190 7.48 -3.84 15.01
CA LEU A 190 7.69 -4.05 13.58
C LEU A 190 9.07 -3.53 13.16
N ALA A 191 9.65 -4.12 12.12
CA ALA A 191 10.93 -3.75 11.51
C ALA A 191 10.81 -2.54 10.57
N TYR A 192 9.61 -1.98 10.45
CA TYR A 192 9.30 -0.76 9.72
C TYR A 192 8.52 0.22 10.59
N ALA A 193 8.55 1.50 10.22
CA ALA A 193 7.67 2.53 10.76
C ALA A 193 6.43 2.68 9.87
N ALA A 194 5.27 2.81 10.50
CA ALA A 194 4.01 3.09 9.82
C ALA A 194 3.52 4.50 10.13
N ALA A 195 2.95 5.21 9.15
CA ALA A 195 2.40 6.54 9.35
C ALA A 195 1.16 6.78 8.48
N LEU A 196 0.25 7.64 8.95
CA LEU A 196 -0.72 8.33 8.11
C LEU A 196 -0.21 9.73 7.81
N PHE A 197 -0.37 10.17 6.57
CA PHE A 197 -0.21 11.58 6.19
C PHE A 197 -1.55 12.15 5.76
N ASP A 198 -2.04 13.14 6.51
CA ASP A 198 -3.27 13.85 6.23
C ASP A 198 -3.00 15.12 5.45
N PHE A 199 -3.59 15.22 4.26
CA PHE A 199 -3.46 16.38 3.40
C PHE A 199 -4.73 17.22 3.47
N ALA A 200 -4.59 18.46 3.94
CA ALA A 200 -5.55 19.51 3.61
C ALA A 200 -5.38 19.92 2.12
N PRO A 201 -6.35 20.60 1.51
CA PRO A 201 -6.30 20.96 0.08
C PRO A 201 -5.06 21.76 -0.35
N GLY A 202 -4.41 22.50 0.56
CA GLY A 202 -3.19 23.26 0.27
C GLY A 202 -1.88 22.52 0.57
N ASN A 203 -1.95 21.32 1.18
CA ASN A 203 -0.76 20.57 1.54
C ASN A 203 -0.16 19.85 0.35
N VAL A 204 1.15 19.66 0.36
CA VAL A 204 1.87 18.81 -0.61
C VAL A 204 2.97 18.06 0.10
N ILE A 205 3.36 16.90 -0.43
CA ILE A 205 4.70 16.39 -0.16
C ILE A 205 5.60 17.01 -1.22
N THR A 206 6.44 17.96 -0.82
CA THR A 206 7.36 18.65 -1.73
C THR A 206 8.35 17.68 -2.39
N PRO A 207 8.86 17.95 -3.61
CA PRO A 207 9.79 17.05 -4.28
C PRO A 207 11.07 16.84 -3.46
N HIS A 208 11.34 15.60 -3.09
CA HIS A 208 12.55 15.26 -2.33
C HIS A 208 13.02 13.84 -2.60
N GLY A 209 14.33 13.62 -2.52
CA GLY A 209 14.98 12.32 -2.69
C GLY A 209 15.46 11.73 -1.36
N HIS A 210 15.57 10.41 -1.30
CA HIS A 210 15.94 9.64 -0.09
C HIS A 210 17.31 8.96 -0.20
N ARG A 211 17.97 8.73 0.94
CA ARG A 211 19.08 7.79 1.11
C ARG A 211 18.91 6.95 2.37
N HIS A 212 19.57 5.80 2.40
CA HIS A 212 19.63 4.88 3.54
C HIS A 212 18.27 4.34 3.98
N MET A 213 17.26 4.53 3.15
CA MET A 213 15.88 4.15 3.40
C MET A 213 15.14 3.77 2.12
N VAL A 214 14.05 3.03 2.31
CA VAL A 214 12.99 2.84 1.32
C VAL A 214 11.65 3.25 1.93
N SER A 215 10.70 3.61 1.08
CA SER A 215 9.34 3.89 1.54
C SER A 215 8.28 3.52 0.52
N ALA A 216 7.08 3.25 1.00
CA ALA A 216 5.91 2.92 0.21
C ALA A 216 4.72 3.73 0.71
N HIS A 217 4.01 4.40 -0.21
CA HIS A 217 2.92 5.34 0.05
C HIS A 217 1.67 4.80 -0.62
N MET A 218 0.73 4.29 0.17
CA MET A 218 -0.57 3.82 -0.32
C MET A 218 -1.59 4.93 -0.15
N ILE A 219 -2.30 5.30 -1.23
CA ILE A 219 -3.45 6.20 -1.09
C ILE A 219 -4.56 5.44 -0.36
N VAL A 220 -5.00 5.97 0.78
CA VAL A 220 -6.09 5.39 1.57
C VAL A 220 -7.33 6.30 1.62
N GLY A 221 -7.25 7.49 1.04
CA GLY A 221 -8.39 8.37 0.84
C GLY A 221 -8.09 9.52 -0.13
N GLY A 222 -9.08 9.89 -0.93
CA GLY A 222 -8.97 10.97 -1.91
C GLY A 222 -8.20 10.58 -3.17
N ARG A 223 -7.62 11.59 -3.83
CA ARG A 223 -6.84 11.44 -5.07
C ARG A 223 -5.57 12.28 -4.99
N PHE A 224 -4.55 11.85 -5.69
CA PHE A 224 -3.28 12.57 -5.79
C PHE A 224 -2.81 12.64 -7.24
N ARG A 225 -2.15 13.74 -7.61
CA ARG A 225 -1.16 13.71 -8.67
C ARG A 225 0.16 13.30 -8.05
N ILE A 226 0.74 12.21 -8.55
CA ILE A 226 2.00 11.65 -8.07
C ILE A 226 3.01 11.80 -9.21
N ARG A 227 4.12 12.46 -8.91
CA ARG A 227 5.28 12.54 -9.79
C ARG A 227 6.45 11.84 -9.14
N ASN A 228 7.11 10.95 -9.88
CA ASN A 228 8.31 10.24 -9.42
C ASN A 228 9.48 10.52 -10.36
N PHE A 229 10.68 10.43 -9.80
CA PHE A 229 11.92 10.55 -10.55
C PHE A 229 12.95 9.55 -10.03
N ASP A 230 13.74 8.99 -10.94
CA ASP A 230 14.99 8.33 -10.58
C ASP A 230 16.03 9.38 -10.22
N ARG A 231 16.87 9.06 -9.23
CA ARG A 231 18.10 9.80 -8.94
C ARG A 231 19.25 9.15 -9.68
N LEU A 232 19.85 9.88 -10.62
CA LEU A 232 20.96 9.36 -11.44
C LEU A 232 22.32 9.58 -10.78
N ARG A 233 22.54 10.78 -10.23
CA ARG A 233 23.75 11.15 -9.48
C ARG A 233 23.54 12.46 -8.71
N ASP A 234 24.46 12.75 -7.80
CA ASP A 234 24.54 14.02 -7.10
C ASP A 234 25.57 14.95 -7.73
N GLU A 235 25.30 16.24 -7.61
CA GLU A 235 26.26 17.32 -7.77
C GLU A 235 26.27 18.16 -6.48
N ARG A 236 27.14 19.17 -6.41
CA ARG A 236 27.34 19.95 -5.18
C ARG A 236 26.04 20.59 -4.66
N ASP A 237 25.34 21.29 -5.57
CA ASP A 237 24.15 22.09 -5.26
C ASP A 237 22.91 21.62 -6.06
N ALA A 238 22.99 20.42 -6.65
CA ALA A 238 21.95 19.87 -7.49
C ALA A 238 21.92 18.33 -7.45
N MET A 239 20.81 17.78 -7.90
CA MET A 239 20.65 16.35 -8.18
C MET A 239 20.32 16.16 -9.65
N ILE A 240 20.94 15.19 -10.29
CA ILE A 240 20.60 14.82 -11.66
C ILE A 240 19.54 13.73 -11.61
N ILE A 241 18.36 14.05 -12.16
CA ILE A 241 17.16 13.23 -12.00
C ILE A 241 16.55 12.89 -13.35
N ARG A 242 15.77 11.81 -13.42
CA ARG A 242 15.00 11.44 -14.60
C ARG A 242 13.55 11.21 -14.24
N PRO A 243 12.58 11.90 -14.86
CA PRO A 243 11.16 11.63 -14.63
C PRO A 243 10.81 10.18 -14.97
N THR A 244 10.04 9.53 -14.12
CA THR A 244 9.62 8.13 -14.31
C THR A 244 8.10 8.00 -14.37
N ARG A 245 7.38 8.76 -13.55
CA ARG A 245 5.91 8.73 -13.48
C ARG A 245 5.35 10.13 -13.31
N ASP A 246 4.21 10.38 -13.94
CA ASP A 246 3.34 11.53 -13.68
C ASP A 246 1.89 11.08 -13.90
N ILE A 247 1.23 10.72 -12.80
CA ILE A 247 -0.10 10.09 -12.85
C ILE A 247 -1.05 10.76 -11.87
N VAL A 248 -2.35 10.68 -12.16
CA VAL A 248 -3.40 10.92 -11.17
C VAL A 248 -3.90 9.58 -10.65
N ALA A 249 -3.76 9.37 -9.36
CA ALA A 249 -4.05 8.12 -8.68
C ALA A 249 -5.13 8.28 -7.60
N SER A 250 -5.79 7.19 -7.24
CA SER A 250 -6.86 7.12 -6.24
C SER A 250 -6.58 6.06 -5.19
N THR A 251 -7.46 5.96 -4.19
CA THR A 251 -7.43 4.94 -3.12
C THR A 251 -7.05 3.55 -3.64
N GLY A 252 -6.13 2.89 -2.94
CA GLY A 252 -5.56 1.59 -3.29
C GLY A 252 -4.29 1.66 -4.16
N THR A 253 -3.99 2.81 -4.76
CA THR A 253 -2.75 2.96 -5.54
C THR A 253 -1.55 3.08 -4.61
N LEU A 254 -0.48 2.34 -4.93
CA LEU A 254 0.80 2.37 -4.22
C LEU A 254 1.88 3.08 -5.06
N SER A 255 2.66 3.94 -4.41
CA SER A 255 3.96 4.43 -4.92
C SER A 255 5.06 3.92 -4.02
N THR A 256 6.06 3.24 -4.57
CA THR A 256 7.23 2.75 -3.82
C THR A 256 8.48 3.52 -4.25
N MET A 257 9.43 3.71 -3.34
CA MET A 257 10.66 4.47 -3.59
C MET A 257 11.86 3.78 -2.95
N SER A 258 12.97 3.74 -3.69
CA SER A 258 14.29 3.30 -3.20
C SER A 258 15.41 4.17 -3.76
N ALA A 259 16.66 3.94 -3.36
CA ALA A 259 17.82 4.60 -3.98
C ALA A 259 17.94 4.34 -5.49
N GLU A 260 17.52 3.16 -5.96
CA GLU A 260 17.74 2.68 -7.33
C GLU A 260 16.60 3.03 -8.30
N ARG A 261 15.38 3.24 -7.79
CA ARG A 261 14.17 3.44 -8.59
C ARG A 261 13.18 4.35 -7.88
N ASP A 262 12.63 5.30 -8.63
CA ASP A 262 11.57 6.21 -8.16
C ASP A 262 11.98 6.93 -6.84
N ASN A 263 13.28 7.22 -6.67
CA ASN A 263 13.87 7.73 -5.43
C ASN A 263 13.24 9.03 -4.94
N ILE A 264 12.84 9.88 -5.89
CA ILE A 264 12.24 11.17 -5.62
C ILE A 264 10.76 11.07 -5.87
N HIS A 265 9.97 11.69 -4.99
CA HIS A 265 8.53 11.77 -5.17
C HIS A 265 7.97 13.14 -4.80
N TRP A 266 6.83 13.44 -5.41
CA TRP A 266 6.07 14.66 -5.20
C TRP A 266 4.58 14.33 -5.27
N PHE A 267 3.86 14.54 -4.17
CA PHE A 267 2.43 14.26 -4.06
C PHE A 267 1.64 15.54 -3.89
N VAL A 268 0.64 15.69 -4.75
CA VAL A 268 -0.28 16.83 -4.72
C VAL A 268 -1.72 16.31 -4.62
N PRO A 269 -2.46 16.61 -3.54
CA PRO A 269 -3.87 16.20 -3.43
C PRO A 269 -4.69 16.82 -4.56
N GLN A 270 -5.68 16.07 -5.06
CA GLN A 270 -6.54 16.49 -6.17
C GLN A 270 -8.00 16.50 -5.72
N GLY A 271 -8.66 17.65 -5.85
CA GLY A 271 -10.10 17.77 -5.60
C GLY A 271 -10.52 17.76 -4.13
N GLY A 272 -9.61 18.00 -3.18
CA GLY A 272 -9.94 18.14 -1.75
C GLY A 272 -8.92 17.48 -0.82
N PRO A 273 -9.31 17.22 0.45
CA PRO A 273 -8.48 16.49 1.39
C PRO A 273 -8.15 15.08 0.89
N ALA A 274 -6.96 14.61 1.22
CA ALA A 274 -6.49 13.28 0.83
C ALA A 274 -5.61 12.67 1.92
N ARG A 275 -5.33 11.36 1.83
CA ARG A 275 -4.59 10.64 2.85
C ARG A 275 -3.77 9.49 2.27
N THR A 276 -2.54 9.34 2.77
CA THR A 276 -1.72 8.14 2.53
C THR A 276 -1.49 7.35 3.82
N PHE A 277 -1.33 6.03 3.67
CA PHE A 277 -0.72 5.15 4.65
C PHE A 277 0.66 4.76 4.15
N ASP A 278 1.67 5.00 4.98
CA ASP A 278 3.06 4.90 4.60
C ASP A 278 3.78 3.82 5.40
N VAL A 279 4.61 3.05 4.71
CA VAL A 279 5.58 2.13 5.29
C VAL A 279 6.98 2.64 5.00
N ILE A 280 7.76 2.82 6.06
CA ILE A 280 9.08 3.44 6.01
C ILE A 280 10.11 2.50 6.65
N ILE A 281 11.17 2.18 5.92
CA ILE A 281 12.26 1.33 6.40
C ILE A 281 13.55 2.13 6.26
N SER A 282 14.11 2.55 7.39
CA SER A 282 15.35 3.31 7.50
C SER A 282 16.49 2.44 8.06
N GLY A 283 17.71 2.98 8.03
CA GLY A 283 18.92 2.34 8.55
C GLY A 283 19.36 1.16 7.71
N LEU A 284 19.21 1.28 6.38
CA LEU A 284 19.57 0.20 5.45
C LEU A 284 21.08 0.09 5.21
N ASP A 285 21.83 1.16 5.47
CA ASP A 285 23.27 1.23 5.20
C ASP A 285 24.04 1.33 6.53
N PRO A 286 24.71 0.26 7.00
CA PRO A 286 25.46 0.26 8.25
C PRO A 286 26.54 1.34 8.28
N GLY A 287 26.61 2.09 9.38
CA GLY A 287 27.59 3.18 9.57
C GLY A 287 27.19 4.51 8.93
N GLN A 288 26.03 4.58 8.26
CA GLN A 288 25.44 5.81 7.76
C GLN A 288 24.31 6.28 8.70
N PRO A 289 23.84 7.55 8.58
CA PRO A 289 22.60 7.97 9.20
C PRO A 289 21.42 7.07 8.81
N ASP A 290 20.45 6.91 9.70
CA ASP A 290 19.25 6.09 9.44
C ASP A 290 18.54 6.51 8.14
N TYR A 291 18.52 7.80 7.84
CA TYR A 291 18.00 8.35 6.60
C TYR A 291 18.67 9.70 6.29
N ASP A 292 18.72 10.06 5.01
CA ASP A 292 19.02 11.41 4.53
C ASP A 292 18.00 11.79 3.46
N ILE A 293 17.38 12.97 3.61
CA ILE A 293 16.33 13.46 2.74
C ILE A 293 16.68 14.88 2.28
N LYS A 294 16.66 15.10 0.97
CA LYS A 294 16.95 16.41 0.38
C LYS A 294 15.81 16.87 -0.51
N ALA A 295 15.26 18.05 -0.22
CA ALA A 295 14.33 18.72 -1.10
C ALA A 295 15.06 19.23 -2.35
N ILE A 296 14.40 19.12 -3.49
CA ILE A 296 14.94 19.54 -4.78
C ILE A 296 13.90 20.32 -5.58
N ASP A 297 14.38 21.03 -6.61
CA ASP A 297 13.56 21.85 -7.48
C ASP A 297 13.51 21.29 -8.92
N PRO A 298 12.70 20.25 -9.20
CA PRO A 298 12.58 19.70 -10.54
C PRO A 298 12.04 20.72 -11.56
N LEU A 299 11.17 21.66 -11.15
CA LEU A 299 10.58 22.65 -12.06
C LEU A 299 11.50 23.81 -12.40
N GLY A 300 12.36 24.24 -11.46
CA GLY A 300 13.42 25.23 -11.73
C GLY A 300 14.68 24.64 -12.36
N GLY A 301 14.70 23.32 -12.58
CA GLY A 301 15.87 22.61 -13.10
C GLY A 301 16.10 22.78 -14.59
N LYS A 302 17.36 22.57 -15.02
CA LYS A 302 17.75 22.59 -16.43
C LYS A 302 17.64 21.20 -17.02
N ARG A 303 16.82 21.04 -18.07
CA ARG A 303 16.75 19.78 -18.84
C ARG A 303 18.01 19.58 -19.69
N LEU A 304 18.56 18.37 -19.67
CA LEU A 304 19.69 17.92 -20.48
C LEU A 304 19.21 17.27 -21.78
N ARG A 305 20.14 17.03 -22.72
CA ARG A 305 19.84 16.46 -24.05
C ARG A 305 19.21 15.07 -23.99
N ASP A 306 19.56 14.28 -22.98
CA ASP A 306 19.03 12.93 -22.73
C ASP A 306 17.68 12.93 -22.00
N GLY A 307 17.10 14.10 -21.73
CA GLY A 307 15.84 14.27 -21.03
C GLY A 307 15.94 14.25 -19.49
N SER A 308 17.12 14.02 -18.93
CA SER A 308 17.37 14.18 -17.50
C SER A 308 17.34 15.66 -17.10
N ILE A 309 17.22 15.95 -15.80
CA ILE A 309 17.07 17.30 -15.24
C ILE A 309 18.15 17.52 -14.20
N VAL A 310 18.86 18.64 -14.31
CA VAL A 310 19.69 19.20 -13.22
C VAL A 310 18.76 19.95 -12.28
N ALA A 311 18.32 19.30 -11.20
CA ALA A 311 17.38 19.85 -10.24
C ALA A 311 18.14 20.44 -9.04
N PRO A 312 18.08 21.78 -8.80
CA PRO A 312 18.73 22.40 -7.66
C PRO A 312 18.29 21.77 -6.33
N ILE A 313 19.22 21.62 -5.39
CA ILE A 313 18.91 21.28 -3.99
C ILE A 313 18.43 22.55 -3.29
N MET A 314 17.40 22.44 -2.47
CA MET A 314 16.85 23.57 -1.72
C MET A 314 16.46 23.16 -0.28
N THR A 315 16.18 24.14 0.57
CA THR A 315 15.66 23.87 1.92
C THR A 315 14.20 23.41 1.84
N PHE A 316 13.74 22.63 2.83
CA PHE A 316 12.33 22.26 2.92
C PHE A 316 11.41 23.46 3.08
N GLU A 317 11.85 24.52 3.77
CA GLU A 317 11.10 25.78 3.87
C GLU A 317 10.90 26.44 2.49
N ALA A 318 11.97 26.54 1.70
CA ALA A 318 11.89 27.10 0.35
C ALA A 318 11.06 26.21 -0.58
N ALA A 319 11.18 24.89 -0.46
CA ALA A 319 10.36 23.93 -1.18
C ALA A 319 8.88 24.09 -0.82
N SER A 320 8.56 24.21 0.47
CA SER A 320 7.19 24.41 0.96
C SER A 320 6.58 25.73 0.49
N ALA A 321 7.35 26.81 0.48
CA ALA A 321 6.90 28.09 -0.03
C ALA A 321 6.58 28.02 -1.55
N LYS A 322 7.42 27.33 -2.32
CA LYS A 322 7.34 27.21 -3.78
C LYS A 322 6.26 26.23 -4.24
N TYR A 323 6.25 25.03 -3.68
CA TYR A 323 5.39 23.93 -4.11
C TYR A 323 4.10 23.95 -3.31
N ARG A 324 2.99 24.25 -3.98
CA ARG A 324 1.63 24.26 -3.42
C ARG A 324 0.74 23.36 -4.24
N ALA A 325 -0.46 23.04 -3.75
CA ALA A 325 -1.35 22.13 -4.46
C ALA A 325 -1.85 22.66 -5.83
N THR A 326 -1.62 23.93 -6.12
CA THR A 326 -1.89 24.59 -7.41
C THR A 326 -0.77 24.44 -8.43
N VAL A 327 0.36 23.82 -8.06
CA VAL A 327 1.58 23.66 -8.89
C VAL A 327 1.74 22.20 -9.34
#